data_AF-A0A8D8YXG9-F1
#
_entry.id   AF-A0A8D8YXG9-F1
#
_cell.length_a   1.000
_cell.length_b   1.000
_cell.length_c   1.000
_cell.angle_alpha   90.00
_cell.angle_beta   90.00
_cell.angle_gamma   90.00
#
_symmetry.space_group_name_H-M   'P 1'
#
loop_
_entity.id
_entity.type
_entity.pdbx_description
1 polymer ?
#
loop_
_entity_poly.entity_id
_entity_poly.type
_entity_poly.pdbx_seq_one_letter_code
_entity_poly.pdbx_strand_id
1 'polypeptide(L)'
;MLRHSKFFNEIDTIVTLFTALVRSKLEYASVIWAPTSKFLSKKIEQVQARFVRALFFKMFGFYPCYPEAISYTQLREQLCIESLEARRDKAKLLFIYNIINNNITCPGFIEKINIKTPRVRYPQKQTKSACQ
;
A
#
# COMPACT_ATOMS: atom_id res chain seq x y z
N MET A 1 9.28 -19.69 -3.76
CA MET A 1 8.03 -19.86 -3.00
C MET A 1 7.17 -21.01 -3.55
N LEU A 2 6.63 -20.92 -4.77
CA LEU A 2 5.76 -21.97 -5.36
C LEU A 2 6.42 -23.37 -5.46
N ARG A 3 7.75 -23.42 -5.57
CA ARG A 3 8.50 -24.68 -5.59
C ARG A 3 8.46 -25.46 -4.27
N HIS A 4 8.33 -24.75 -3.13
CA HIS A 4 8.26 -25.36 -1.80
C HIS A 4 6.82 -25.55 -1.31
N SER A 5 5.83 -24.93 -1.99
CA SER A 5 4.43 -25.02 -1.64
C SER A 5 3.66 -26.07 -2.46
N LYS A 6 4.35 -27.12 -2.92
CA LYS A 6 3.76 -28.18 -3.76
C LYS A 6 2.67 -28.97 -3.02
N PHE A 7 2.84 -29.16 -1.72
CA PHE A 7 1.96 -29.98 -0.87
C PHE A 7 0.75 -29.22 -0.31
N PHE A 8 0.71 -27.89 -0.42
CA PHE A 8 -0.46 -27.12 0.00
C PHE A 8 -1.50 -27.13 -1.12
N ASN A 9 -2.63 -27.77 -0.90
CA ASN A 9 -3.74 -27.72 -1.86
C ASN A 9 -4.64 -26.50 -1.63
N GLU A 10 -4.67 -25.98 -0.39
CA GLU A 10 -5.49 -24.83 -0.02
C GLU A 10 -4.94 -23.51 -0.56
N ILE A 11 -5.79 -22.79 -1.28
CA ILE A 11 -5.50 -21.50 -1.93
C ILE A 11 -5.17 -20.44 -0.87
N ASP A 12 -5.98 -20.37 0.18
CA ASP A 12 -5.84 -19.40 1.27
C ASP A 12 -4.51 -19.56 2.01
N THR A 13 -4.02 -20.80 2.13
CA THR A 13 -2.72 -21.07 2.76
C THR A 13 -1.59 -20.53 1.89
N ILE A 14 -1.69 -20.66 0.57
CA ILE A 14 -0.69 -20.13 -0.38
C ILE A 14 -0.70 -18.60 -0.38
N VAL A 15 -1.88 -17.97 -0.34
CA VAL A 15 -2.02 -16.51 -0.23
C VAL A 15 -1.45 -16.00 1.10
N THR A 16 -1.72 -16.70 2.19
CA THR A 16 -1.18 -16.39 3.52
C THR A 16 0.35 -16.50 3.53
N LEU A 17 0.91 -17.56 2.94
CA LEU A 17 2.35 -17.74 2.85
C LEU A 17 2.99 -16.63 1.99
N PHE A 18 2.33 -16.21 0.91
CA PHE A 18 2.82 -15.13 0.04
C PHE A 18 2.86 -13.82 0.81
N THR A 19 1.78 -13.58 1.56
CA THR A 19 1.65 -12.43 2.45
C THR A 19 2.78 -12.41 3.49
N ALA A 20 3.01 -13.52 4.17
CA ALA A 20 3.97 -13.61 5.26
C ALA A 20 5.43 -13.52 4.81
N LEU A 21 5.78 -14.07 3.64
CA LEU A 21 7.19 -14.17 3.22
C LEU A 21 7.61 -13.13 2.19
N VAL A 22 6.75 -12.83 1.23
CA VAL A 22 7.09 -11.95 0.09
C VAL A 22 6.52 -10.57 0.34
N ARG A 23 5.21 -10.47 0.61
CA ARG A 23 4.54 -9.19 0.78
C ARG A 23 5.07 -8.43 2.00
N SER A 24 5.32 -9.12 3.12
CA SER A 24 5.95 -8.52 4.31
C SER A 24 7.25 -7.79 4.00
N LYS A 25 8.12 -8.39 3.18
CA LYS A 25 9.39 -7.76 2.74
C LYS A 25 9.18 -6.59 1.79
N LEU A 26 8.16 -6.66 0.93
CA LEU A 26 7.81 -5.60 -0.02
C LEU A 26 7.02 -4.45 0.61
N GLU A 27 6.45 -4.64 1.79
CA GLU A 27 5.72 -3.60 2.53
C GLU A 27 6.59 -2.97 3.62
N TYR A 28 7.58 -3.71 4.13
CA TYR A 28 8.51 -3.22 5.13
C TYR A 28 9.22 -1.95 4.66
N ALA A 29 9.14 -0.90 5.48
CA ALA A 29 9.72 0.42 5.21
C ALA A 29 9.34 1.02 3.83
N SER A 30 8.23 0.58 3.23
CA SER A 30 7.83 1.00 1.88
C SER A 30 7.62 2.51 1.75
N VAL A 31 7.28 3.21 2.84
CA VAL A 31 7.18 4.67 2.86
C VAL A 31 8.52 5.35 2.59
N ILE A 32 9.64 4.72 2.95
CA ILE A 32 11.00 5.27 2.84
C ILE A 32 11.55 5.03 1.43
N TRP A 33 11.48 3.80 0.92
CA TRP A 33 12.12 3.42 -0.35
C TRP A 33 11.18 3.44 -1.55
N ALA A 34 9.87 3.67 -1.38
CA ALA A 34 8.90 3.62 -2.47
C ALA A 34 9.41 4.39 -3.69
N PRO A 35 9.54 3.72 -4.85
CA PRO A 35 10.13 4.37 -6.02
C PRO A 35 9.18 5.43 -6.59
N THR A 36 9.74 6.58 -6.97
CA THR A 36 9.02 7.63 -7.70
C THR A 36 8.79 7.26 -9.17
N SER A 37 9.66 6.40 -9.72
CA SER A 37 9.58 5.98 -11.12
C SER A 37 8.52 4.88 -11.33
N LYS A 38 7.59 5.13 -12.27
CA LYS A 38 6.58 4.15 -12.71
C LYS A 38 7.20 2.83 -13.18
N PHE A 39 8.38 2.87 -13.78
CA PHE A 39 9.08 1.66 -14.24
C PHE A 39 9.49 0.74 -13.09
N LEU A 40 10.04 1.32 -12.02
CA LEU A 40 10.42 0.56 -10.82
C LEU A 40 9.18 0.05 -10.08
N SER A 41 8.13 0.86 -9.96
CA SER A 41 6.83 0.41 -9.45
C SER A 41 6.28 -0.78 -10.23
N LYS A 42 6.37 -0.75 -11.56
CA LYS A 42 5.97 -1.87 -12.42
C LYS A 42 6.82 -3.12 -12.20
N LYS A 43 8.14 -2.97 -11.98
CA LYS A 43 9.01 -4.12 -11.64
C LYS A 43 8.62 -4.78 -10.32
N ILE A 44 8.25 -3.99 -9.31
CA ILE A 44 7.75 -4.53 -8.04
C ILE A 44 6.41 -5.24 -8.27
N GLU A 45 5.51 -4.62 -9.03
CA GLU A 45 4.21 -5.20 -9.37
C GLU A 45 4.34 -6.53 -10.15
N GLN A 46 5.39 -6.69 -10.96
CA GLN A 46 5.66 -7.96 -11.65
C GLN A 46 5.88 -9.14 -10.69
N VAL A 47 6.37 -8.90 -9.46
CA VAL A 47 6.51 -9.95 -8.45
C VAL A 47 5.13 -10.48 -8.06
N GLN A 48 4.18 -9.59 -7.79
CA GLN A 48 2.79 -9.97 -7.52
C GLN A 48 2.12 -10.58 -8.76
N ALA A 49 2.36 -10.04 -9.96
CA ALA A 49 1.78 -10.57 -11.19
C ALA A 49 2.23 -12.02 -11.46
N ARG A 50 3.49 -12.36 -11.17
CA ARG A 50 3.97 -13.76 -11.26
C ARG A 50 3.26 -14.66 -10.27
N PHE A 51 3.03 -14.19 -9.04
CA PHE A 51 2.28 -14.93 -8.03
C PHE A 51 0.83 -15.16 -8.45
N VAL A 52 0.13 -14.10 -8.88
CA VAL A 52 -1.26 -14.15 -9.35
C VAL A 52 -1.44 -15.13 -10.49
N ARG A 53 -0.56 -15.10 -11.50
CA ARG A 53 -0.62 -16.05 -12.63
C ARG A 53 -0.44 -17.50 -12.17
N ALA A 54 0.50 -17.75 -11.27
CA ALA A 54 0.74 -19.09 -10.76
C ALA A 54 -0.39 -19.59 -9.87
N LEU A 55 -1.01 -18.70 -9.07
CA LEU A 55 -2.17 -19.02 -8.25
C LEU A 55 -3.36 -19.38 -9.14
N PHE A 56 -3.61 -18.59 -10.18
CA PHE A 56 -4.66 -18.84 -11.15
C PHE A 56 -4.46 -20.19 -11.85
N PHE A 57 -3.25 -20.47 -12.35
CA PHE A 57 -2.94 -21.77 -12.96
C PHE A 57 -3.16 -22.94 -12.00
N LYS A 58 -2.88 -22.75 -10.70
CA LYS A 58 -3.10 -23.78 -9.69
C LYS A 58 -4.59 -23.98 -9.37
N MET A 59 -5.40 -22.94 -9.42
CA MET A 59 -6.85 -23.02 -9.19
C MET A 59 -7.60 -23.66 -10.36
N PHE A 60 -7.30 -23.22 -11.58
CA PHE A 60 -8.10 -23.57 -12.76
C PHE A 60 -7.42 -24.63 -13.64
N GLY A 61 -6.16 -24.95 -13.41
CA GLY A 61 -5.40 -25.94 -14.19
C GLY A 61 -4.97 -25.48 -15.58
N PHE A 62 -5.44 -24.31 -16.02
CA PHE A 62 -5.03 -23.70 -17.29
C PHE A 62 -4.78 -22.20 -17.12
N TYR A 63 -3.96 -21.65 -18.01
CA TYR A 63 -3.86 -20.21 -18.22
C TYR A 63 -4.46 -19.92 -19.59
N PRO A 64 -5.47 -19.06 -19.70
CA PRO A 64 -6.09 -18.78 -20.99
C PRO A 64 -5.06 -18.12 -21.90
N CYS A 65 -4.67 -18.89 -22.91
CA CYS A 65 -3.88 -18.41 -24.04
C CYS A 65 -4.82 -17.77 -25.07
N TYR A 66 -4.24 -16.98 -25.96
CA TYR A 66 -4.95 -16.21 -27.00
C TYR A 66 -6.09 -17.03 -27.67
N PRO A 67 -7.29 -16.45 -27.90
CA PRO A 67 -7.65 -15.02 -27.91
C PRO A 67 -8.15 -14.45 -26.58
N GLU A 68 -8.38 -15.28 -25.56
CA GLU A 68 -8.94 -14.88 -24.25
C GLU A 68 -7.85 -14.51 -23.23
N ALA A 69 -6.78 -13.85 -23.68
CA ALA A 69 -5.66 -13.51 -22.79
C ALA A 69 -6.15 -12.58 -21.66
N ILE A 70 -6.36 -13.14 -20.46
CA ILE A 70 -6.83 -12.37 -19.31
C ILE A 70 -5.73 -11.39 -18.89
N SER A 71 -6.11 -10.12 -18.79
CA SER A 71 -5.22 -9.07 -18.32
C SER A 71 -4.86 -9.25 -16.84
N TYR A 72 -3.69 -8.79 -16.42
CA TYR A 72 -3.28 -8.85 -15.01
C TYR A 72 -4.30 -8.20 -14.07
N THR A 73 -4.91 -7.10 -14.50
CA THR A 73 -5.93 -6.37 -13.73
C THR A 73 -7.16 -7.25 -13.50
N GLN A 74 -7.67 -7.92 -14.53
CA GLN A 74 -8.80 -8.84 -14.41
C GLN A 74 -8.49 -10.04 -13.51
N LEU A 75 -7.32 -10.67 -13.67
CA LEU A 75 -6.90 -11.79 -12.79
C LEU A 75 -6.85 -11.35 -11.33
N ARG A 76 -6.33 -10.14 -11.10
CA ARG A 76 -6.19 -9.58 -9.77
C ARG A 76 -7.55 -9.27 -9.14
N GLU A 77 -8.49 -8.73 -9.92
CA GLU A 77 -9.88 -8.48 -9.50
C GLU A 77 -10.61 -9.77 -9.17
N GLN A 78 -10.48 -10.81 -10.00
CA GLN A 78 -11.08 -12.14 -9.74
C GLN A 78 -10.58 -12.78 -8.44
N LEU A 79 -9.32 -12.54 -8.08
CA LEU A 79 -8.71 -13.07 -6.85
C LEU A 79 -8.87 -12.13 -5.65
N CYS A 80 -9.53 -10.97 -5.80
CA CYS A 80 -9.69 -9.94 -4.76
C CYS A 80 -8.36 -9.48 -4.13
N ILE A 81 -7.26 -9.42 -4.91
CA ILE A 81 -5.94 -9.01 -4.42
C ILE A 81 -5.73 -7.52 -4.72
N GLU A 82 -5.41 -6.68 -3.73
CA GLU A 82 -5.05 -5.28 -4.00
C GLU A 82 -3.69 -5.16 -4.73
N SER A 83 -3.49 -4.10 -5.53
CA SER A 83 -2.17 -3.84 -6.13
C SER A 83 -1.13 -3.47 -5.07
N LEU A 84 0.15 -3.78 -5.30
CA LEU A 84 1.20 -3.36 -4.36
C LEU A 84 1.34 -1.84 -4.36
N GLU A 85 1.04 -1.17 -5.48
CA GLU A 85 1.02 0.28 -5.58
C GLU A 85 -0.01 0.92 -4.65
N ALA A 86 -1.28 0.50 -4.73
CA ALA A 86 -2.33 1.02 -3.87
C ALA A 86 -2.02 0.83 -2.38
N ARG A 87 -1.42 -0.31 -2.03
CA ARG A 87 -1.01 -0.62 -0.65
C ARG A 87 0.13 0.27 -0.16
N ARG A 88 1.13 0.54 -1.01
CA ARG A 88 2.19 1.51 -0.68
C ARG A 88 1.62 2.91 -0.50
N ASP A 89 0.67 3.33 -1.32
CA ASP A 89 0.06 4.65 -1.18
C ASP A 89 -0.77 4.76 0.09
N LYS A 90 -1.52 3.71 0.45
CA LYS A 90 -2.19 3.61 1.75
C LYS A 90 -1.19 3.71 2.91
N ALA A 91 -0.04 3.04 2.83
CA ALA A 91 0.99 3.12 3.86
C ALA A 91 1.58 4.54 3.99
N LYS A 92 1.81 5.25 2.87
CA LYS A 92 2.26 6.66 2.88
C LYS A 92 1.22 7.56 3.54
N LEU A 93 -0.06 7.41 3.18
CA LEU A 93 -1.15 8.19 3.74
C LEU A 93 -1.30 7.96 5.24
N LEU A 94 -1.27 6.70 5.69
CA LEU A 94 -1.30 6.34 7.11
C LEU A 94 -0.11 6.92 7.88
N PHE A 95 1.08 6.91 7.27
CA PHE A 95 2.27 7.50 7.87
C PHE A 95 2.11 9.01 8.09
N ILE A 96 1.64 9.74 7.07
CA ILE A 96 1.37 11.19 7.18
C ILE A 96 0.29 11.46 8.23
N TYR A 97 -0.81 10.70 8.22
CA TYR A 97 -1.87 10.80 9.22
C TYR A 97 -1.34 10.62 10.64
N ASN A 98 -0.49 9.61 10.86
CA ASN A 98 0.10 9.34 12.16
C ASN A 98 1.05 10.45 12.62
N ILE A 99 1.76 11.10 11.70
CA ILE A 99 2.59 12.27 12.02
C ILE A 99 1.73 13.46 12.45
N ILE A 100 0.67 13.75 11.70
CA ILE A 100 -0.22 14.90 11.97
C ILE A 100 -0.91 14.74 13.33
N ASN A 101 -1.30 13.52 13.69
CA ASN A 101 -1.96 13.24 14.97
C ASN A 101 -0.99 13.01 16.13
N ASN A 102 0.32 13.26 15.95
CA ASN A 102 1.36 13.03 16.95
C ASN A 102 1.47 11.56 17.45
N ASN A 103 0.95 10.59 16.71
CA ASN A 103 1.16 9.17 16.98
C ASN A 103 2.61 8.74 16.68
N ILE A 104 3.30 9.51 15.83
CA ILE A 104 4.73 9.36 15.53
C ILE A 104 5.39 10.73 15.76
N THR A 105 6.22 10.84 16.79
CA THR A 105 6.91 12.09 17.12
C THR A 105 8.23 12.20 16.35
N CYS A 106 8.21 12.94 15.25
CA CYS A 106 9.41 13.29 14.47
C CYS A 106 9.46 14.81 14.25
N PRO A 107 10.05 15.59 15.17
CA PRO A 107 9.97 17.06 15.14
C PRO A 107 10.54 17.65 13.84
N GLY A 108 11.70 17.16 13.38
CA GLY A 108 12.31 17.63 12.13
C GLY A 108 11.56 17.27 10.84
N PHE A 109 10.55 16.40 10.91
CA PHE A 109 9.66 16.12 9.78
C PHE A 109 8.41 17.01 9.82
N ILE A 110 7.82 17.22 11.00
CA ILE A 110 6.67 18.10 11.22
C ILE A 110 6.98 19.53 10.78
N GLU A 111 8.17 20.03 11.13
CA GLU A 111 8.64 21.37 10.74
C GLU A 111 8.70 21.57 9.21
N LYS A 112 8.88 20.49 8.44
CA LYS A 112 8.95 20.53 6.97
C LYS A 112 7.57 20.45 6.31
N ILE A 113 6.53 20.05 7.03
CA ILE A 113 5.17 19.96 6.50
C ILE A 113 4.51 21.33 6.64
N ASN A 114 4.41 22.08 5.54
CA ASN A 114 3.69 23.34 5.51
C ASN A 114 2.18 23.11 5.42
N ILE A 115 1.52 22.86 6.56
CA ILE A 115 0.07 22.71 6.63
C ILE A 115 -0.58 24.09 6.52
N LYS A 116 -1.17 24.40 5.37
CA LYS A 116 -1.99 25.59 5.19
C LYS A 116 -3.33 25.42 5.92
N THR A 117 -3.35 25.73 7.20
CA THR A 117 -4.60 25.77 7.97
C THR A 117 -5.35 27.08 7.67
N PRO A 118 -6.67 27.05 7.39
CA PRO A 118 -7.45 28.27 7.30
C PRO A 118 -7.30 29.05 8.62
N ARG A 119 -6.99 30.34 8.54
CA ARG A 119 -6.91 31.20 9.72
C ARG A 119 -8.29 31.26 10.35
N VAL A 120 -8.49 30.54 11.45
CA VAL A 120 -9.66 30.74 12.31
C VAL A 120 -9.52 32.13 12.93
N ARG A 121 -10.31 33.09 12.44
CA ARG A 121 -10.46 34.39 13.11
C ARG A 121 -11.27 34.15 14.37
N TYR A 122 -10.58 33.90 15.49
CA TYR A 122 -11.21 34.09 16.78
C TYR A 122 -11.55 35.59 16.92
N PRO A 123 -12.80 35.96 17.21
CA PRO A 123 -13.10 37.33 17.60
C PRO A 123 -12.28 37.62 18.86
N GLN A 124 -11.33 38.56 18.76
CA GLN A 124 -10.62 39.07 19.92
C GLN A 124 -11.66 39.71 20.84
N LYS A 125 -11.93 39.09 21.99
CA LYS A 125 -12.66 39.78 23.06
C LYS A 125 -11.78 40.96 23.47
N GLN A 126 -12.21 42.18 23.16
CA GLN A 126 -11.62 43.38 23.72
C GLN A 126 -11.71 43.25 25.24
N THR A 127 -10.58 42.99 25.90
CA THR A 127 -10.46 43.20 27.33
C THR A 127 -10.60 44.70 27.55
N LYS A 128 -11.79 45.15 27.94
CA LYS A 128 -12.00 46.52 28.42
C LYS A 128 -11.07 46.70 29.62
N SER A 129 -10.04 47.53 29.47
CA SER A 129 -9.29 48.05 30.61
C SER A 129 -10.26 48.83 31.48
N ALA A 130 -10.53 48.32 32.67
CA ALA A 130 -11.27 49.04 33.69
C ALA A 130 -10.47 50.28 34.09
N CYS A 131 -11.11 51.44 34.01
CA CYS A 131 -10.63 52.67 34.63
C CYS A 131 -10.43 52.46 36.13
N GLN A 132 -9.25 52.80 36.64
CA GLN A 132 -9.06 53.48 37.92
C GLN A 132 -7.87 54.42 37.80
#